data_AF-A0A1M7JFI0-F1
#
_entry.id   AF-A0A1M7JFI0-F1
#
_cell.length_a   1.000
_cell.length_b   1.000
_cell.length_c   1.000
_cell.angle_alpha   90.00
_cell.angle_beta   90.00
_cell.angle_gamma   90.00
#
_symmetry.space_group_name_H-M   'P 1'
#
loop_
_entity.id
_entity.type
_entity.pdbx_description
1 polymer ?
#
loop_
_entity_poly.entity_id
_entity_poly.type
_entity_poly.pdbx_seq_one_letter_code
_entity_poly.pdbx_strand_id
1 'polypeptide(L)'
;MRIAKFAHHQDFATFDYTAATVTQTPIEPFHSGQFTEEAQNLILVGETGTGKTHIAIALGTTLLNSGKKARFLNTVDLINALIKEQAEGTTGKIIRSLSALDCVIIDELGYITFPKSVGALLIHLVSKL
;
A
#
# COMPACT_ATOMS: atom_id res chain seq x y z
N MET A 1 -1.89 -6.43 -18.47
CA MET A 1 -1.53 -7.51 -17.53
C MET A 1 -1.93 -7.06 -16.13
N ARG A 2 -3.10 -7.52 -15.63
CA ARG A 2 -3.64 -7.14 -14.30
C ARG A 2 -2.96 -7.99 -13.23
N ILE A 3 -2.23 -7.37 -12.32
CA ILE A 3 -1.72 -8.07 -11.13
C ILE A 3 -2.05 -7.22 -9.90
N ALA A 4 -3.30 -7.33 -9.48
CA ALA A 4 -3.64 -7.04 -8.10
C ALA A 4 -4.15 -8.35 -7.49
N LYS A 5 -3.35 -8.93 -6.59
CA LYS A 5 -3.76 -10.03 -5.73
C LYS A 5 -4.32 -9.38 -4.46
N PHE A 6 -5.58 -8.97 -4.51
CA PHE A 6 -6.28 -8.60 -3.28
C PHE A 6 -6.81 -9.88 -2.62
N ALA A 7 -6.66 -10.00 -1.30
CA ALA A 7 -7.29 -11.09 -0.55
C ALA A 7 -8.82 -10.99 -0.56
N HIS A 8 -9.35 -9.76 -0.65
CA HIS A 8 -10.77 -9.45 -0.76
C HIS A 8 -10.98 -8.25 -1.71
N HIS A 9 -11.94 -8.34 -2.64
CA HIS A 9 -12.31 -7.22 -3.52
C HIS A 9 -13.17 -6.23 -2.71
N GLN A 10 -12.69 -5.01 -2.49
CA GLN A 10 -13.43 -3.96 -1.80
C GLN A 10 -13.44 -2.67 -2.65
N ASP A 11 -14.62 -2.07 -2.77
CA ASP A 11 -14.88 -0.85 -3.55
C ASP A 11 -15.35 0.26 -2.58
N PHE A 12 -15.05 1.52 -2.91
CA PHE A 12 -15.61 2.69 -2.22
C PHE A 12 -17.13 2.68 -2.26
N ALA A 13 -17.72 2.22 -3.37
CA ALA A 13 -19.18 2.10 -3.50
C ALA A 13 -19.80 1.12 -2.49
N THR A 14 -19.00 0.20 -1.94
CA THR A 14 -19.43 -0.80 -0.96
C THR A 14 -18.99 -0.49 0.47
N PHE A 15 -18.35 0.66 0.71
CA PHE A 15 -17.88 1.02 2.04
C PHE A 15 -19.02 1.57 2.89
N ASP A 16 -19.30 0.89 4.00
CA ASP A 16 -20.23 1.39 5.00
C ASP A 16 -19.54 2.43 5.90
N TYR A 17 -19.62 3.69 5.47
CA TYR A 17 -19.12 4.84 6.25
C TYR A 17 -19.86 5.02 7.59
N THR A 18 -21.01 4.38 7.82
CA THR A 18 -21.72 4.43 9.11
C THR A 18 -21.15 3.47 10.15
N ALA A 19 -20.44 2.43 9.70
CA ALA A 19 -19.77 1.45 10.55
C ALA A 19 -18.29 1.79 10.81
N ALA A 20 -17.73 2.80 10.12
CA ALA A 20 -16.34 3.21 10.26
C ALA A 20 -16.21 4.54 11.02
N THR A 21 -15.17 4.65 11.86
CA THR A 21 -14.84 5.91 12.55
C THR A 21 -14.27 6.97 11.61
N VAL A 22 -13.83 6.58 10.41
CA VAL A 22 -13.29 7.51 9.41
C VAL A 22 -14.43 8.16 8.64
N THR A 23 -14.52 9.48 8.73
CA THR A 23 -15.45 10.28 7.94
C THR A 23 -15.01 10.33 6.47
N GLN A 24 -15.96 10.46 5.55
CA GLN A 24 -15.70 10.43 4.10
C GLN A 24 -14.94 11.67 3.60
N THR A 25 -15.11 12.81 4.27
CA THR A 25 -14.62 14.14 3.87
C THR A 25 -13.10 14.23 3.64
N PRO A 26 -12.22 13.61 4.46
CA PRO A 26 -10.78 13.68 4.22
C PRO A 26 -10.29 12.80 3.06
N ILE A 27 -11.09 11.84 2.58
CA ILE A 27 -10.67 10.85 1.58
C ILE A 27 -11.13 11.24 0.17
N GLU A 28 -12.23 11.97 0.08
CA GLU A 28 -12.85 12.38 -1.18
C GLU A 28 -11.88 13.00 -2.20
N PRO A 29 -10.92 13.87 -1.82
CA PRO A 29 -9.93 14.41 -2.75
C PRO A 29 -9.04 13.34 -3.41
N PHE A 30 -8.86 12.19 -2.76
CA PHE A 30 -8.00 11.10 -3.23
C PHE A 30 -8.74 10.08 -4.10
N HIS A 31 -10.07 10.13 -4.17
CA HIS A 31 -10.87 9.19 -4.95
C HIS A 31 -10.48 9.17 -6.44
N SER A 32 -10.08 10.30 -7.01
CA SER A 32 -9.66 10.39 -8.43
C SER A 32 -8.35 9.67 -8.72
N GLY A 33 -7.54 9.37 -7.69
CA GLY A 33 -6.19 8.83 -7.85
C GLY A 33 -5.15 9.83 -8.35
N GLN A 34 -5.48 11.14 -8.42
CA GLN A 34 -4.57 12.18 -8.91
C GLN A 34 -3.30 12.33 -8.05
N PHE A 35 -3.35 11.95 -6.77
CA PHE A 35 -2.19 11.95 -5.87
C PHE A 35 -0.99 11.13 -6.41
N THR A 36 -1.24 10.15 -7.28
CA THR A 36 -0.18 9.36 -7.95
C THR A 36 0.59 10.15 -9.00
N GLU A 37 0.01 11.20 -9.59
CA GLU A 37 0.68 12.06 -10.58
C GLU A 37 1.60 13.07 -9.92
N GLU A 38 1.27 13.47 -8.69
CA GLU A 38 2.07 14.38 -7.87
C GLU A 38 3.08 13.65 -6.98
N ALA A 39 3.20 12.33 -7.11
CA ALA A 39 4.03 11.46 -6.27
C ALA A 39 3.80 11.68 -4.76
N GLN A 40 2.54 11.95 -4.37
CA GLN A 40 2.16 12.17 -2.99
C GLN A 40 2.01 10.84 -2.24
N ASN A 41 2.67 10.73 -1.10
CA ASN A 41 2.51 9.59 -0.20
C ASN A 41 1.31 9.79 0.72
N LEU A 42 0.44 8.77 0.81
CA LEU A 42 -0.69 8.76 1.73
C LEU A 42 -0.39 7.86 2.93
N ILE A 43 -0.53 8.41 4.14
CA ILE A 43 -0.37 7.67 5.39
C ILE A 43 -1.72 7.65 6.11
N LEU A 44 -2.33 6.47 6.21
CA LEU A 44 -3.58 6.26 6.93
C LEU A 44 -3.28 5.89 8.39
N VAL A 45 -3.66 6.75 9.35
CA VAL A 45 -3.44 6.55 10.79
C VAL A 45 -4.77 6.50 11.53
N GLY A 46 -4.90 5.53 12.45
CA GLY A 46 -6.10 5.38 13.28
C GLY A 46 -6.16 4.01 13.95
N GLU A 47 -7.09 3.84 14.89
CA GLU A 47 -7.28 2.60 15.66
C GLU A 47 -7.63 1.39 14.79
N THR A 48 -7.52 0.17 15.32
CA THR A 48 -7.98 -1.05 14.65
C THR A 48 -9.46 -0.93 14.27
N GLY A 49 -9.85 -1.41 13.09
CA GLY A 49 -11.26 -1.43 12.67
C GLY A 49 -11.80 -0.11 12.10
N THR A 50 -10.98 0.95 11.98
CA THR A 50 -11.43 2.24 11.44
C THR A 50 -11.56 2.30 9.90
N GLY A 51 -11.36 1.18 9.19
CA GLY A 51 -11.53 1.10 7.74
C GLY A 51 -10.31 1.46 6.89
N LYS A 52 -9.13 1.68 7.48
CA LYS A 52 -7.88 2.02 6.76
C LYS A 52 -7.56 1.07 5.61
N THR A 53 -7.56 -0.24 5.88
CA THR A 53 -7.30 -1.28 4.87
C THR A 53 -8.34 -1.23 3.76
N HIS A 54 -9.62 -1.02 4.09
CA HIS A 54 -10.67 -0.89 3.08
C HIS A 54 -10.44 0.31 2.18
N ILE A 55 -10.13 1.48 2.76
CA ILE A 55 -9.84 2.71 2.00
C ILE A 55 -8.65 2.48 1.07
N ALA A 56 -7.58 1.84 1.57
CA ALA A 56 -6.40 1.54 0.76
C ALA A 56 -6.73 0.59 -0.40
N ILE A 57 -7.52 -0.45 -0.17
CA ILE A 57 -7.99 -1.37 -1.23
C ILE A 57 -8.85 -0.61 -2.24
N ALA A 58 -9.77 0.23 -1.77
CA ALA A 58 -10.67 0.98 -2.63
C ALA A 58 -9.91 1.98 -3.53
N LEU A 59 -8.91 2.70 -2.99
CA LEU A 59 -7.98 3.52 -3.79
C LEU A 59 -7.27 2.67 -4.85
N GLY A 60 -6.73 1.51 -4.45
CA GLY A 60 -6.08 0.57 -5.35
C GLY A 60 -7.01 0.12 -6.48
N THR A 61 -8.26 -0.21 -6.17
CA THR A 61 -9.29 -0.59 -7.13
C THR A 61 -9.57 0.55 -8.12
N THR A 62 -9.72 1.78 -7.64
CA THR A 62 -9.94 2.95 -8.52
C THR A 62 -8.76 3.20 -9.46
N LEU A 63 -7.52 3.07 -8.97
CA LEU A 63 -6.32 3.18 -9.80
C LEU A 63 -6.27 2.09 -10.88
N LEU A 64 -6.59 0.84 -10.53
CA LEU A 64 -6.62 -0.25 -11.51
C LEU A 64 -7.71 -0.07 -12.56
N ASN A 65 -8.86 0.48 -12.17
CA ASN A 65 -9.97 0.79 -13.08
C ASN A 65 -9.64 1.94 -14.04
N SER A 66 -8.78 2.88 -13.63
CA SER A 66 -8.27 3.94 -14.51
C SER A 66 -7.05 3.52 -15.35
N GLY A 67 -6.64 2.25 -15.28
CA GLY A 67 -5.54 1.70 -16.08
C GLY A 67 -4.15 1.86 -15.44
N LYS A 68 -4.06 2.44 -14.23
CA LYS A 68 -2.83 2.51 -13.45
C LYS A 68 -2.49 1.15 -12.82
N LYS A 69 -1.22 0.93 -12.54
CA LYS A 69 -0.67 -0.28 -11.91
C LYS A 69 -0.50 -0.04 -10.42
N ALA A 70 -1.31 -0.72 -9.62
CA ALA A 70 -1.18 -0.71 -8.16
C ALA A 70 -0.87 -2.10 -7.62
N ARG A 71 -0.14 -2.17 -6.49
CA ARG A 71 0.08 -3.44 -5.78
C ARG A 71 -0.11 -3.27 -4.28
N PHE A 72 -0.84 -4.23 -3.69
CA PHE A 72 -1.04 -4.35 -2.26
C PHE A 72 -0.04 -5.35 -1.66
N LEU A 73 0.57 -4.98 -0.53
CA LEU A 73 1.55 -5.77 0.18
C LEU A 73 1.29 -5.68 1.68
N ASN A 74 1.29 -6.84 2.36
CA ASN A 74 1.40 -6.87 3.81
C ASN A 74 2.85 -6.53 4.22
N THR A 75 3.03 -5.73 5.26
CA THR A 75 4.36 -5.32 5.75
C THR A 75 5.26 -6.51 6.10
N VAL A 76 4.72 -7.56 6.73
CA VAL A 76 5.48 -8.76 7.12
C VAL A 76 6.01 -9.48 5.89
N ASP A 77 5.15 -9.70 4.91
CA ASP A 77 5.51 -10.41 3.68
C ASP A 77 6.57 -9.63 2.89
N LEU A 78 6.42 -8.31 2.82
CA LEU A 78 7.39 -7.43 2.17
C LEU A 78 8.77 -7.50 2.83
N ILE A 79 8.82 -7.42 4.16
CA ILE A 79 10.07 -7.53 4.92
C ILE A 79 10.71 -8.91 4.71
N ASN A 80 9.93 -9.98 4.82
CA ASN A 80 10.45 -11.34 4.62
C ASN A 80 11.02 -11.50 3.22
N ALA A 81 10.38 -10.92 2.21
CA ALA A 81 10.88 -10.91 0.84
C ALA A 81 12.19 -10.11 0.71
N LEU A 82 12.31 -8.95 1.36
CA LEU A 82 13.53 -8.14 1.35
C LEU A 82 14.71 -8.85 2.04
N ILE A 83 14.46 -9.49 3.19
CA ILE A 83 15.48 -10.28 3.91
C ILE A 83 15.96 -11.44 3.04
N LYS A 84 15.01 -12.16 2.42
CA LYS A 84 15.33 -13.27 1.51
C LYS A 84 16.15 -12.80 0.32
N GLU A 85 15.76 -11.71 -0.33
CA GLU A 85 16.48 -11.15 -1.48
C GLU A 85 17.92 -10.76 -1.12
N GLN A 86 18.12 -10.17 0.06
CA GLN A 86 19.43 -9.82 0.59
C GLN A 86 20.30 -11.06 0.84
N ALA A 87 19.73 -12.10 1.45
CA ALA A 87 20.42 -13.36 1.72
C ALA A 87 20.82 -14.10 0.42
N GLU A 88 20.01 -14.01 -0.62
CA GLU A 88 20.28 -14.60 -1.94
C GLU A 88 21.24 -13.76 -2.80
N GLY A 89 21.67 -12.57 -2.33
CA GLY A 89 22.56 -11.69 -3.08
C GLY A 89 21.91 -11.08 -4.32
N THR A 90 20.57 -11.03 -4.38
CA THR A 90 19.83 -10.53 -5.55
C THR A 90 19.14 -9.19 -5.33
N THR A 91 19.68 -8.40 -4.39
CA THR A 91 19.17 -7.10 -3.94
C THR A 91 18.71 -6.20 -5.09
N GLY A 92 17.51 -5.65 -4.94
CA GLY A 92 16.95 -4.65 -5.84
C GLY A 92 16.05 -5.19 -6.96
N LYS A 93 15.82 -6.50 -7.07
CA LYS A 93 14.74 -7.03 -7.93
C LYS A 93 13.37 -6.58 -7.44
N ILE A 94 13.13 -6.63 -6.12
CA ILE A 94 11.89 -6.15 -5.50
C ILE A 94 11.72 -4.66 -5.76
N ILE A 95 12.76 -3.86 -5.50
CA ILE A 95 12.76 -2.42 -5.77
C ILE A 95 12.40 -2.15 -7.24
N ARG A 96 13.13 -2.73 -8.19
CA ARG A 96 12.85 -2.57 -9.63
C ARG A 96 11.42 -2.96 -10.00
N SER A 97 10.89 -4.02 -9.40
CA SER A 97 9.51 -4.46 -9.67
C SER A 97 8.47 -3.47 -9.12
N LEU A 98 8.74 -2.84 -7.97
CA LEU A 98 7.81 -1.92 -7.32
C LEU A 98 7.90 -0.51 -7.91
N SER A 99 9.09 -0.03 -8.30
CA SER A 99 9.28 1.27 -8.99
C SER A 99 8.63 1.33 -10.38
N ALA A 100 8.21 0.19 -10.95
CA ALA A 100 7.50 0.14 -12.23
C ALA A 100 5.96 0.26 -12.08
N LEU A 101 5.48 0.45 -10.85
CA LEU A 101 4.07 0.62 -10.50
C LEU A 101 3.76 2.10 -10.29
N ASP A 102 2.51 2.48 -10.51
CA ASP A 102 2.01 3.84 -10.23
C ASP A 102 1.66 4.02 -8.74
N CYS A 103 1.43 2.92 -8.01
CA CYS A 103 1.14 2.96 -6.58
C CYS A 103 1.53 1.65 -5.87
N VAL A 104 2.16 1.79 -4.70
CA VAL A 104 2.45 0.67 -3.78
C VAL A 104 1.69 0.91 -2.49
N ILE A 105 0.82 -0.03 -2.13
CA ILE A 105 0.06 -0.02 -0.88
C ILE A 105 0.73 -0.99 0.09
N ILE A 106 1.18 -0.47 1.24
CA ILE A 106 1.80 -1.25 2.31
C ILE A 106 0.87 -1.21 3.52
N ASP A 107 0.27 -2.34 3.85
CA ASP A 107 -0.68 -2.45 4.97
C ASP A 107 -0.03 -3.04 6.23
N GLU A 108 -0.65 -2.77 7.38
CA GLU A 108 -0.26 -3.24 8.72
C GLU A 108 1.12 -2.76 9.22
N LEU A 109 1.64 -1.64 8.68
CA LEU A 109 2.96 -1.10 9.02
C LEU A 109 3.14 -0.82 10.53
N GLY A 110 2.05 -0.56 11.26
CA GLY A 110 2.06 -0.17 12.68
C GLY A 110 1.93 -1.31 13.70
N TYR A 111 1.71 -2.56 13.27
CA TYR A 111 1.41 -3.66 14.21
C TYR A 111 2.63 -4.43 14.71
N ILE A 112 3.83 -4.13 14.19
CA ILE A 112 5.01 -4.97 14.44
C ILE A 112 6.23 -4.14 14.74
N THR A 113 6.91 -4.49 15.83
CA THR A 113 8.20 -3.92 16.19
C THR A 113 9.30 -4.67 15.44
N PHE A 114 10.00 -3.98 14.55
CA PHE A 114 11.10 -4.56 13.79
C PHE A 114 12.47 -4.22 14.39
N PRO A 115 13.48 -5.09 14.24
CA PRO A 115 14.87 -4.73 14.48
C PRO A 115 15.29 -3.53 13.61
N LYS A 116 16.19 -2.68 14.10
CA LYS A 116 16.67 -1.49 13.35
C LYS A 116 17.20 -1.83 11.95
N SER A 117 17.84 -2.99 11.79
CA SER A 117 18.35 -3.47 10.50
C SER A 117 17.22 -3.72 9.48
N VAL A 118 16.09 -4.23 9.94
CA VAL A 118 14.90 -4.46 9.10
C VAL A 118 14.21 -3.14 8.75
N GLY A 119 14.13 -2.21 9.70
CA GLY A 119 13.63 -0.86 9.43
C GLY A 119 14.44 -0.14 8.34
N ALA A 120 15.76 -0.32 8.33
CA ALA A 120 16.63 0.23 7.29
C ALA A 120 16.32 -0.33 5.89
N LEU A 121 15.92 -1.59 5.76
CA LEU A 121 15.51 -2.18 4.48
C LEU A 121 14.24 -1.52 3.94
N LEU A 122 13.24 -1.29 4.80
CA LEU A 122 12.02 -0.58 4.41
C LEU A 122 12.27 0.87 4.03
N ILE A 123 13.08 1.60 4.81
CA ILE A 123 13.45 2.99 4.49
C ILE A 123 14.19 3.03 3.14
N HIS A 124 15.11 2.09 2.92
CA HIS A 124 15.82 2.01 1.66
C HIS A 124 14.87 1.74 0.48
N LEU A 125 13.92 0.82 0.63
CA LEU A 125 12.88 0.58 -0.39
C LEU A 125 12.09 1.86 -0.69
N VAL A 126 11.54 2.52 0.33
CA VAL A 126 10.73 3.74 0.16
C VAL A 126 11.54 4.86 -0.48
N SER A 127 12.84 4.98 -0.20
CA SER A 127 13.71 5.98 -0.85
C SER A 127 13.97 5.75 -2.36
N LYS A 128 13.50 4.62 -2.90
CA LYS A 128 13.68 4.22 -4.31
C LYS A 128 12.35 4.10 -5.07
N LEU A 129 11.23 4.28 -4.39
CA LEU A 129 9.90 4.41 -4.98
C LEU A 129 9.65 5.88 -5.29
#